data_AF-A0AAP4BBY7-F1
#
_entry.id   AF-A0AAP4BBY7-F1
#
_cell.length_a   1.000
_cell.length_b   1.000
_cell.length_c   1.000
_cell.angle_alpha   90.00
_cell.angle_beta   90.00
_cell.angle_gamma   90.00
#
_symmetry.space_group_name_H-M   'P 1'
#
loop_
_entity.id
_entity.type
_entity.pdbx_description
1 polymer ?
#
loop_
_entity_poly.entity_id
_entity_poly.type
_entity_poly.pdbx_seq_one_letter_code
_entity_poly.pdbx_strand_id
1 'polypeptide(L)' 'MYREFVYSGDPPPELKGEEYEAFLMNIQKSVLFSLEQRKLLSPEQRKRCLAELERRGSNGPV' A
#
# COMPACT_ATOMS: atom_id res chain seq x y z
N MET A 1 -20.49 21.76 10.20
CA MET A 1 -21.31 20.83 9.38
C MET A 1 -20.35 19.81 8.78
N TYR A 2 -20.36 18.56 9.27
CA TYR A 2 -19.56 17.47 8.68
C TYR A 2 -20.40 16.82 7.57
N ARG A 3 -19.83 16.69 6.37
CA ARG A 3 -20.43 15.89 5.29
C ARG A 3 -20.07 14.43 5.53
N GLU A 4 -21.09 13.60 5.77
CA GLU A 4 -20.93 12.15 5.74
C GLU A 4 -21.11 11.67 4.30
N PHE A 5 -20.17 10.85 3.83
CA PHE A 5 -20.26 10.22 2.52
C PHE A 5 -20.66 8.77 2.75
N VAL A 6 -21.85 8.41 2.28
CA VAL A 6 -22.37 7.04 2.33
C VAL A 6 -22.08 6.37 1.00
N TYR A 7 -21.39 5.24 1.05
CA TYR A 7 -21.19 4.40 -0.12
C TYR A 7 -22.49 3.65 -0.44
N SER A 8 -23.07 3.91 -1.63
CA SER A 8 -24.35 3.34 -2.06
C SER A 8 -24.22 2.23 -3.11
N GLY A 9 -23.01 1.69 -3.31
CA GLY A 9 -22.74 0.59 -4.24
C GLY A 9 -22.80 -0.78 -3.56
N ASP A 10 -22.56 -1.83 -4.37
CA ASP A 10 -22.39 -3.19 -3.87
C ASP A 10 -21.25 -3.27 -2.85
N PRO A 11 -21.38 -4.06 -1.77
CA PRO A 11 -20.33 -4.13 -0.75
C PRO A 11 -18.96 -4.39 -1.39
N PRO A 12 -17.90 -3.72 -0.90
CA PRO A 12 -16.55 -3.99 -1.39
C PRO A 12 -16.27 -5.49 -1.31
N PRO A 13 -15.59 -6.08 -2.31
CA PRO A 13 -15.23 -7.49 -2.24
C PRO A 13 -14.42 -7.74 -0.98
N GLU A 14 -14.81 -8.76 -0.22
CA GLU A 14 -14.02 -9.23 0.91
C GLU A 14 -12.71 -9.81 0.37
N LEU A 15 -11.61 -9.11 0.64
CA LEU A 15 -10.27 -9.63 0.35
C LEU A 15 -9.94 -10.68 1.39
N LYS A 16 -9.59 -11.89 0.96
CA LYS A 16 -8.98 -12.90 1.83
C LYS A 16 -7.62 -12.40 2.33
N GLY A 17 -7.08 -12.97 3.40
CA GLY A 17 -5.81 -12.53 3.99
C GLY A 17 -4.68 -12.38 2.97
N GLU A 18 -4.46 -13.39 2.12
CA GLU A 18 -3.41 -13.33 1.08
C GLU A 18 -3.67 -12.25 0.01
N GLU A 19 -4.93 -12.08 -0.41
CA GLU A 19 -5.33 -11.07 -1.39
C GLU A 19 -5.19 -9.66 -0.81
N TYR A 20 -5.48 -9.50 0.48
CA TYR A 20 -5.29 -8.26 1.23
C TYR A 20 -3.81 -7.89 1.32
N GLU A 21 -2.93 -8.84 1.68
CA GLU A 21 -1.49 -8.59 1.77
C GLU A 21 -0.90 -8.22 0.39
N ALA A 22 -1.30 -8.93 -0.67
CA ALA A 22 -0.89 -8.60 -2.03
C ALA A 22 -1.38 -7.21 -2.46
N PHE A 23 -2.64 -6.87 -2.14
CA PHE A 23 -3.20 -5.55 -2.39
C PHE A 23 -2.44 -4.45 -1.64
N LEU A 24 -2.22 -4.64 -0.34
CA LEU A 24 -1.51 -3.69 0.51
C LEU A 24 -0.08 -3.45 0.01
N MET A 25 0.64 -4.53 -0.34
CA MET A 25 1.98 -4.45 -0.91
C MET A 25 2.00 -3.61 -2.21
N ASN A 26 1.02 -3.80 -3.10
CA ASN A 26 0.91 -3.05 -4.35
C ASN A 26 0.63 -1.56 -4.11
N ILE A 27 -0.23 -1.23 -3.14
CA ILE A 27 -0.50 0.16 -2.73
C ILE A 27 0.77 0.80 -2.17
N GLN A 28 1.47 0.13 -1.26
CA GLN A 28 2.70 0.65 -0.65
C GLN A 28 3.79 0.90 -1.70
N LYS A 29 4.00 -0.04 -2.65
CA LYS A 29 4.94 0.13 -3.78
C LYS A 29 4.55 1.32 -4.65
N SER A 30 3.27 1.48 -4.96
CA SER A 30 2.74 2.60 -5.75
C SER A 30 2.96 3.95 -5.07
N VAL A 31 2.78 4.02 -3.74
CA VAL A 31 3.07 5.23 -2.96
C VAL A 31 4.56 5.59 -3.05
N LEU A 32 5.46 4.64 -2.86
CA LEU A 32 6.91 4.89 -2.98
C LEU A 32 7.31 5.40 -4.37
N PHE A 33 6.71 4.82 -5.43
CA PHE A 33 6.92 5.31 -6.78
C PHE A 33 6.42 6.74 -6.96
N SER A 34 5.23 7.07 -6.46
CA SER A 34 4.69 8.42 -6.53
C SER A 34 5.56 9.45 -5.79
N LEU A 35 6.12 9.08 -4.65
CA LEU A 35 7.02 9.94 -3.88
C LEU A 35 8.32 10.23 -4.63
N GLU A 36 8.90 9.25 -5.33
CA GLU A 36 10.07 9.46 -6.19
C GLU A 36 9.74 10.40 -7.36
N GLN A 37 8.60 10.19 -8.03
CA GLN A 37 8.15 11.07 -9.13
C GLN A 37 7.98 12.53 -8.67
N ARG A 38 7.53 12.72 -7.43
CA ARG A 38 7.40 14.05 -6.80
C ARG A 38 8.71 14.59 -6.22
N LYS A 39 9.83 13.88 -6.39
CA LYS A 39 11.15 14.23 -5.84
C LYS A 39 11.17 14.33 -4.30
N LEU A 40 10.24 13.65 -3.64
CA LEU A 40 10.18 13.53 -2.18
C LEU A 40 11.02 12.36 -1.67
N LEU A 41 11.36 11.42 -2.56
CA LEU A 41 12.37 10.38 -2.35
C LEU A 41 13.37 10.41 -3.49
N SER A 42 14.65 10.17 -3.16
CA SER A 42 15.64 9.78 -4.16
C SER A 42 15.47 8.31 -4.58
N PRO A 43 16.03 7.89 -5.73
CA PRO A 43 16.01 6.49 -6.16
C PRO A 43 16.59 5.54 -5.10
N GLU A 44 17.65 5.95 -4.40
CA GLU A 44 18.33 5.21 -3.35
C GLU A 44 17.46 5.08 -2.10
N GLN A 45 16.75 6.15 -1.72
CA GLN A 45 15.79 6.10 -0.62
C GLN A 45 14.63 5.16 -0.98
N ARG A 46 14.08 5.26 -2.19
CA ARG A 46 13.05 4.34 -2.69
C ARG A 46 13.50 2.89 -2.61
N LYS A 47 14.74 2.59 -3.04
CA LYS A 47 15.30 1.23 -3.00
C LYS A 47 15.39 0.68 -1.57
N ARG A 48 15.81 1.49 -0.60
CA ARG A 48 15.84 1.10 0.82
C ARG A 48 14.44 0.86 1.38
N CYS A 49 13.48 1.72 1.04
CA CYS A 49 12.08 1.54 1.44
C CYS A 49 11.49 0.25 0.86
N LEU A 50 11.76 -0.07 -0.41
CA LEU A 50 11.29 -1.32 -1.04
C LEU A 50 11.86 -2.55 -0.33
N ALA A 51 13.17 -2.56 -0.02
CA ALA A 51 13.80 -3.67 0.70
C ALA A 51 13.18 -3.89 2.09
N GLU A 52 12.89 -2.80 2.82
CA GLU A 52 12.23 -2.89 4.13
C GLU A 52 10.77 -3.36 4.03
N LEU A 53 10.03 -2.94 2.98
CA LEU A 53 8.68 -3.45 2.72
C LEU A 53 8.67 -4.95 2.44
N GLU A 54 9.58 -5.42 1.59
CA GLU A 54 9.71 -6.86 1.28
C GLU A 54 10.09 -7.65 2.52
N ARG A 55 11.03 -7.14 3.34
CA ARG A 55 11.39 -7.75 4.62
C ARG A 55 10.18 -7.88 5.56
N ARG A 56 9.29 -6.89 5.61
CA ARG A 56 8.08 -6.94 6.45
C ARG A 56 7.07 -7.94 5.92
N GLY A 57 6.85 -7.98 4.60
CA GLY A 57 5.96 -8.96 3.97
C GLY A 57 6.41 -10.41 4.21
N SER A 58 7.72 -10.67 4.27
CA SER A 58 8.26 -12.00 4.60
C SER A 58 8.19 -12.37 6.10
N ASN A 59 7.84 -11.42 6.98
CA ASN A 59 7.77 -11.63 8.44
C ASN A 59 6.34 -11.42 8.99
N GLY A 60 5.30 -11.47 8.15
CA GLY A 60 3.90 -11.45 8.59
C GLY A 60 3.54 -12.70 9.41
N PRO A 61 2.52 -12.63 10.30
CA PRO A 61 2.24 -13.70 11.26
C PRO A 61 1.76 -14.97 10.55
N VAL A 62 2.28 -16.12 11.00
CA VAL A 62 1.81 -17.48 10.67
C VAL A 62 0.42 -17.71 11.24
#